data_AF-A0A8H4BRH8-F1
#
_entry.id   AF-A0A8H4BRH8-F1
#
_cell.length_a   1.000
_cell.length_b   1.000
_cell.length_c   1.000
_cell.angle_alpha   90.00
_cell.angle_beta   90.00
_cell.angle_gamma   90.00
#
_symmetry.space_group_name_H-M   'P 1'
#
loop_
_entity.id
_entity.type
_entity.pdbx_description
1 polymer ?
#
loop_
_entity_poly.entity_id
_entity_poly.type
_entity_poly.pdbx_seq_one_letter_code
_entity_poly.pdbx_strand_id
1 'polypeptide(L)'
;MRRNLDKRAKKTKAPAKKKKEPETFEEFMDEAIHNEEQGERYQTGDKAQRNYERAADMYGKASAANPKDADCVYNWGRVLFLLVNFLPSHASPEEKLEKVDQSIEKFRVALDLEPNKTDAQFNLAQALHQRSEILQETTEIENAYAASAVALQEAITLFDSVYDLQEKEYLELNSPATMDKTADEEEDEEHQHSHEPEQSEKSATASPPSEEFTTVTKVEPTTAYSLIETLLSTSETMTTMASMLASYPASMDLFSRAKSKLAAAEKWYSQMPNESTDDNMDAEKQKKAARIQINLKQSAMYAAMADRSFLATGVVDSSLFEKSIEQLNEIVTNYDKKNVEALCDRGDVMSSFGQAIREVADKKKTALNPDTDGKEVWKLYANAMKSFQEAMALEPKNTQILNKMGDLSITRAALDLPVAQRNRRQLLDNAKVYYRNAVQVDRDVLTSGYLGWAMTEWALEEWADVPDKKEDAIKIIEAWIKRGGTGALFSNLADDNDVLDEDFVEFITESCFADEED
;
A
#
# COMPACT_ATOMS: atom_id res chain seq x y z
N MET A 1 50.45 -20.17 -54.54
CA MET A 1 49.09 -19.76 -54.13
C MET A 1 48.98 -19.86 -52.62
N ARG A 2 48.87 -18.71 -51.95
CA ARG A 2 48.80 -18.54 -50.49
C ARG A 2 47.40 -18.92 -50.01
N ARG A 3 47.26 -19.82 -49.02
CA ARG A 3 46.04 -20.00 -48.23
C ARG A 3 46.19 -19.21 -46.94
N ASN A 4 45.39 -18.17 -46.79
CA ASN A 4 45.31 -17.30 -45.62
C ASN A 4 44.62 -18.05 -44.47
N LEU A 5 45.31 -18.15 -43.34
CA LEU A 5 44.79 -18.55 -42.03
C LEU A 5 44.31 -17.28 -41.33
N ASP A 6 43.03 -16.96 -41.38
CA ASP A 6 42.46 -15.87 -40.57
C ASP A 6 42.19 -16.37 -39.14
N LYS A 7 43.21 -16.24 -38.28
CA LYS A 7 43.05 -16.27 -36.82
C LYS A 7 42.36 -14.99 -36.38
N ARG A 8 41.05 -15.07 -36.12
CA ARG A 8 40.28 -13.99 -35.48
C ARG A 8 40.84 -13.75 -34.07
N ALA A 9 41.67 -12.73 -33.93
CA ALA A 9 42.21 -12.30 -32.64
C ALA A 9 41.06 -11.85 -31.72
N LYS A 10 40.92 -12.49 -30.55
CA LYS A 10 40.06 -12.02 -29.47
C LYS A 10 40.56 -10.64 -29.03
N LYS A 11 39.78 -9.59 -29.27
CA LYS A 11 39.99 -8.27 -28.67
C LYS A 11 39.91 -8.43 -27.15
N THR A 12 41.03 -8.19 -26.47
CA THR A 12 41.10 -8.03 -25.02
C THR A 12 40.27 -6.81 -24.63
N LYS A 13 39.26 -6.99 -23.77
CA LYS A 13 38.53 -5.89 -23.13
C LYS A 13 39.54 -5.06 -22.33
N ALA A 14 39.55 -3.75 -22.54
CA ALA A 14 40.29 -2.82 -21.70
C ALA A 14 39.86 -2.97 -20.22
N PRO A 15 40.76 -2.80 -19.24
CA PRO A 15 40.39 -2.86 -17.84
C PRO A 15 39.39 -1.75 -17.54
N ALA A 16 38.26 -2.11 -16.94
CA ALA A 16 37.31 -1.13 -16.42
C ALA A 16 38.06 -0.20 -15.46
N LYS A 17 38.06 1.12 -15.71
CA LYS A 17 38.51 2.09 -14.72
C LYS A 17 37.71 1.81 -13.44
N LYS A 18 38.39 1.48 -12.34
CA LYS A 18 37.74 1.46 -11.03
C LYS A 18 37.09 2.83 -10.83
N LYS A 19 35.76 2.88 -10.69
CA LYS A 19 35.07 4.09 -10.24
C LYS A 19 35.80 4.53 -8.95
N LYS A 20 36.22 5.80 -8.89
CA LYS A 20 36.72 6.38 -7.63
C LYS A 20 35.59 6.23 -6.61
N GLU A 21 35.90 5.72 -5.42
CA GLU A 21 34.90 5.65 -4.37
C GLU A 21 34.55 7.08 -3.92
N PRO A 22 33.27 7.39 -3.67
CA PRO A 22 32.89 8.68 -3.12
C PRO A 22 33.59 8.96 -1.78
N GLU A 23 34.09 10.18 -1.60
CA GLU A 23 34.85 10.60 -0.41
C GLU A 23 34.33 11.89 0.24
N THR A 24 33.64 12.75 -0.51
CA THR A 24 33.07 14.01 -0.01
C THR A 24 31.57 13.91 0.21
N PHE A 25 31.00 14.84 0.98
CA PHE A 25 29.55 14.95 1.16
C PHE A 25 28.81 14.95 -0.18
N GLU A 26 29.28 15.77 -1.13
CA GLU A 26 28.69 15.94 -2.45
C GLU A 26 28.81 14.65 -3.28
N GLU A 27 29.98 14.00 -3.28
CA GLU A 27 30.15 12.73 -3.99
C GLU A 27 29.24 11.62 -3.41
N PHE A 28 29.00 11.63 -2.08
CA PHE A 28 28.05 10.69 -1.45
C PHE A 28 26.60 11.03 -1.83
N MET A 29 26.20 12.30 -1.79
CA MET A 29 24.86 12.75 -2.17
C MET A 29 24.54 12.40 -3.63
N ASP A 30 25.45 12.67 -4.56
CA ASP A 30 25.27 12.38 -5.98
C ASP A 30 25.06 10.89 -6.24
N GLU A 31 25.87 10.03 -5.61
CA GLU A 31 25.72 8.58 -5.76
C GLU A 31 24.45 8.08 -5.02
N ALA A 32 24.03 8.71 -3.92
CA ALA A 32 22.78 8.39 -3.24
C ALA A 32 21.56 8.67 -4.13
N ILE A 33 21.46 9.90 -4.66
CA ILE A 33 20.39 10.33 -5.56
C ILE A 33 20.37 9.45 -6.81
N HIS A 34 21.54 9.19 -7.41
CA HIS A 34 21.62 8.32 -8.58
C HIS A 34 21.06 6.92 -8.32
N ASN A 35 21.40 6.31 -7.18
CA ASN A 35 20.89 4.99 -6.83
C ASN A 35 19.39 5.05 -6.49
N GLU A 36 18.91 6.10 -5.83
CA GLU A 36 17.48 6.30 -5.57
C GLU A 36 16.68 6.37 -6.88
N GLU A 37 17.08 7.20 -7.83
CA GLU A 37 16.47 7.28 -9.17
C GLU A 37 16.51 5.94 -9.92
N GLN A 38 17.59 5.16 -9.77
CA GLN A 38 17.63 3.81 -10.33
C GLN A 38 16.62 2.88 -9.63
N GLY A 39 16.46 2.99 -8.31
CA GLY A 39 15.45 2.28 -7.54
C GLY A 39 14.05 2.57 -8.08
N GLU A 40 13.70 3.85 -8.20
CA GLU A 40 12.43 4.33 -8.72
C GLU A 40 12.17 3.84 -10.14
N ARG A 41 13.21 3.83 -10.99
CA ARG A 41 13.11 3.34 -12.36
C ARG A 41 12.77 1.84 -12.44
N TYR A 42 13.26 1.03 -11.53
CA TYR A 42 12.92 -0.40 -11.49
C TYR A 42 11.60 -0.67 -10.78
N GLN A 43 11.17 0.21 -9.88
CA GLN A 43 9.95 0.18 -9.06
C GLN A 43 9.87 -1.01 -8.08
N THR A 44 10.08 -2.24 -8.54
CA THR A 44 9.89 -3.48 -7.77
C THR A 44 11.02 -4.50 -7.99
N GLY A 45 11.07 -5.51 -7.11
CA GLY A 45 12.00 -6.64 -7.17
C GLY A 45 13.43 -6.32 -6.73
N ASP A 46 14.28 -7.36 -6.71
CA ASP A 46 15.64 -7.34 -6.15
C ASP A 46 16.54 -6.23 -6.70
N LYS A 47 16.25 -5.76 -7.93
CA LYS A 47 17.04 -4.70 -8.55
C LYS A 47 16.67 -3.35 -7.98
N ALA A 48 15.38 -3.06 -7.81
CA ALA A 48 14.94 -1.84 -7.13
C ALA A 48 15.46 -1.82 -5.69
N GLN A 49 15.27 -2.92 -4.96
CA GLN A 49 15.73 -3.10 -3.58
C GLN A 49 17.22 -2.77 -3.42
N ARG A 50 18.09 -3.41 -4.20
CA ARG A 50 19.55 -3.19 -4.12
C ARG A 50 19.97 -1.76 -4.39
N ASN A 51 19.25 -1.06 -5.27
CA ASN A 51 19.53 0.35 -5.55
C ASN A 51 19.10 1.22 -4.36
N TYR A 52 17.92 1.00 -3.78
CA TYR A 52 17.49 1.71 -2.57
C TYR A 52 18.40 1.42 -1.36
N GLU A 53 18.82 0.17 -1.14
CA GLU A 53 19.79 -0.19 -0.10
C GLU A 53 21.12 0.56 -0.29
N ARG A 54 21.58 0.67 -1.54
CA ARG A 54 22.79 1.41 -1.86
C ARG A 54 22.60 2.92 -1.66
N ALA A 55 21.45 3.47 -2.02
CA ALA A 55 21.11 4.86 -1.76
C ALA A 55 21.11 5.16 -0.26
N ALA A 56 20.50 4.29 0.56
CA ALA A 56 20.50 4.44 2.03
C ALA A 56 21.92 4.41 2.62
N ASP A 57 22.81 3.52 2.15
CA ASP A 57 24.22 3.48 2.56
C ASP A 57 24.96 4.78 2.17
N MET A 58 24.70 5.33 0.98
CA MET A 58 25.31 6.59 0.54
C MET A 58 24.78 7.80 1.32
N TYR A 59 23.47 7.90 1.53
CA TYR A 59 22.88 8.96 2.36
C TYR A 59 23.39 8.89 3.80
N GLY A 60 23.56 7.69 4.37
CA GLY A 60 24.16 7.53 5.69
C GLY A 60 25.59 8.07 5.78
N LYS A 61 26.40 7.89 4.71
CA LYS A 61 27.76 8.45 4.62
C LYS A 61 27.77 9.95 4.41
N ALA A 62 26.87 10.46 3.57
CA ALA A 62 26.67 11.90 3.38
C ALA A 62 26.29 12.57 4.72
N SER A 63 25.31 12.02 5.44
CA SER A 63 24.90 12.51 6.76
C SER A 63 26.04 12.48 7.79
N ALA A 64 26.91 11.45 7.76
CA ALA A 64 28.09 11.41 8.62
C ALA A 64 29.13 12.50 8.27
N ALA A 65 29.24 12.88 7.00
CA ALA A 65 30.12 13.95 6.55
C ALA A 65 29.55 15.35 6.86
N ASN A 66 28.23 15.53 6.76
CA ASN A 66 27.53 16.76 7.11
C ASN A 66 26.23 16.48 7.88
N PRO A 67 26.26 16.36 9.21
CA PRO A 67 25.10 15.96 10.02
C PRO A 67 24.05 17.06 10.20
N LYS A 68 24.29 18.27 9.67
CA LYS A 68 23.37 19.41 9.78
C LYS A 68 22.53 19.62 8.52
N ASP A 69 22.72 18.80 7.51
CA ASP A 69 21.98 18.88 6.25
C ASP A 69 20.62 18.17 6.39
N ALA A 70 19.56 18.96 6.54
CA ALA A 70 18.21 18.44 6.75
C ALA A 70 17.70 17.66 5.52
N ASP A 71 18.04 18.08 4.31
CA ASP A 71 17.64 17.44 3.06
C ASP A 71 18.24 16.05 2.90
N CYS A 72 19.54 15.91 3.19
CA CYS A 72 20.22 14.62 3.21
C CYS A 72 19.55 13.64 4.17
N VAL A 73 19.29 14.07 5.41
CA VAL A 73 18.67 13.21 6.43
C VAL A 73 17.22 12.88 6.07
N TYR A 74 16.46 13.84 5.55
CA TYR A 74 15.10 13.63 5.05
C TYR A 74 15.07 12.59 3.91
N ASN A 75 15.91 12.74 2.88
CA ASN A 75 15.97 11.81 1.77
C ASN A 75 16.43 10.42 2.23
N TRP A 76 17.34 10.34 3.20
CA TRP A 76 17.70 9.08 3.85
C TRP A 76 16.49 8.39 4.47
N GLY A 77 15.69 9.14 5.25
CA GLY A 77 14.46 8.65 5.85
C GLY A 77 13.46 8.14 4.80
N ARG A 78 13.29 8.87 3.69
CA ARG A 78 12.39 8.49 2.60
C ARG A 78 12.81 7.17 1.94
N VAL A 79 14.09 6.99 1.63
CA VAL A 79 14.60 5.73 1.08
C VAL A 79 14.45 4.57 2.07
N LEU A 80 14.71 4.79 3.36
CA LEU A 80 14.48 3.78 4.39
C LEU A 80 13.00 3.38 4.48
N PHE A 81 12.09 4.35 4.37
CA PHE A 81 10.66 4.11 4.35
C PHE A 81 10.23 3.29 3.13
N LEU A 82 10.76 3.58 1.94
CA LEU A 82 10.52 2.79 0.73
C LEU A 82 10.99 1.33 0.87
N LEU A 83 12.12 1.10 1.56
CA LEU A 83 12.68 -0.24 1.78
C LEU A 83 11.79 -1.14 2.66
N VAL A 84 10.87 -0.57 3.44
CA VAL A 84 9.89 -1.35 4.22
C VAL A 84 9.04 -2.24 3.29
N ASN A 85 8.67 -1.74 2.10
CA ASN A 85 7.87 -2.48 1.11
C ASN A 85 8.65 -3.59 0.39
N PHE A 86 9.96 -3.71 0.62
CA PHE A 86 10.80 -4.80 0.10
C PHE A 86 11.05 -5.90 1.14
N LEU A 87 10.52 -5.78 2.35
CA LEU A 87 10.56 -6.86 3.32
C LEU A 87 9.80 -8.08 2.79
N PRO A 88 10.30 -9.30 3.05
CA PRO A 88 9.56 -10.51 2.71
C PRO A 88 8.17 -10.52 3.35
N SER A 89 7.20 -11.16 2.70
CA SER A 89 5.83 -11.30 3.22
C SER A 89 5.75 -12.02 4.57
N HIS A 90 6.77 -12.80 4.92
CA HIS A 90 6.91 -13.51 6.19
C HIS A 90 7.82 -12.80 7.19
N ALA A 91 8.23 -11.54 6.94
CA ALA A 91 8.99 -10.75 7.91
C ALA A 91 8.18 -10.58 9.19
N SER A 92 8.84 -10.73 10.35
CA SER A 92 8.15 -10.62 11.64
C SER A 92 7.69 -9.17 11.87
N PRO A 93 6.66 -8.95 12.71
CA PRO A 93 6.24 -7.62 13.09
C PRO A 93 7.38 -6.76 13.65
N GLU A 94 8.30 -7.33 14.44
CA GLU A 94 9.47 -6.64 14.98
C GLU A 94 10.42 -6.17 13.89
N GLU A 95 10.69 -7.01 12.89
CA GLU A 95 11.56 -6.64 11.77
C GLU A 95 10.94 -5.50 10.96
N LYS A 96 9.64 -5.59 10.67
CA LYS A 96 8.89 -4.50 10.01
C LYS A 96 8.96 -3.20 10.82
N LEU A 97 8.73 -3.27 12.14
CA LEU A 97 8.78 -2.11 13.01
C LEU A 97 10.18 -1.50 13.11
N GLU A 98 11.23 -2.32 13.19
CA GLU A 98 12.61 -1.82 13.20
C GLU A 98 12.90 -0.98 11.95
N LYS A 99 12.46 -1.44 10.77
CA LYS A 99 12.65 -0.69 9.53
C LYS A 99 11.85 0.61 9.47
N VAL A 100 10.59 0.59 9.90
CA VAL A 100 9.76 1.80 9.96
C VAL A 100 10.28 2.79 11.00
N ASP A 101 10.73 2.32 12.16
CA ASP A 101 11.28 3.17 13.22
C ASP A 101 12.59 3.86 12.77
N GLN A 102 13.39 3.19 11.92
CA GLN A 102 14.58 3.82 11.31
C GLN A 102 14.21 5.02 10.42
N SER A 103 13.14 4.97 9.63
CA SER A 103 12.73 6.12 8.82
C SER A 103 12.11 7.23 9.67
N ILE A 104 11.28 6.90 10.65
CA ILE A 104 10.70 7.83 11.63
C ILE A 104 11.79 8.64 12.32
N GLU A 105 12.85 7.98 12.79
CA GLU A 105 13.99 8.65 13.43
C GLU A 105 14.65 9.68 12.49
N LYS A 106 14.83 9.35 11.21
CA LYS A 106 15.39 10.30 10.24
C LYS A 106 14.47 11.48 9.97
N PHE A 107 13.17 11.26 9.84
CA PHE A 107 12.24 12.37 9.67
C PHE A 107 12.22 13.29 10.89
N ARG A 108 12.29 12.73 12.11
CA ARG A 108 12.40 13.53 13.34
C ARG A 108 13.68 14.35 13.37
N VAL A 109 14.83 13.77 13.04
CA VAL A 109 16.09 14.53 12.96
C VAL A 109 16.02 15.63 11.89
N ALA A 110 15.41 15.37 10.73
CA ALA A 110 15.22 16.40 9.71
C ALA A 110 14.34 17.56 10.23
N LEU A 111 13.28 17.27 10.99
CA LEU A 111 12.41 18.28 11.60
C LEU A 111 13.08 19.02 12.78
N ASP A 112 14.00 18.39 13.51
CA ASP A 112 14.82 19.07 14.51
C ASP A 112 15.76 20.10 13.88
N LEU A 113 16.26 19.81 12.67
CA LEU A 113 17.09 20.73 11.89
C LEU A 113 16.26 21.81 11.20
N GLU A 114 15.10 21.44 10.64
CA GLU A 114 14.20 22.33 9.89
C GLU A 114 12.72 22.08 10.28
N PRO A 115 12.21 22.75 11.33
CA PRO A 115 10.88 22.46 11.89
C PRO A 115 9.69 22.66 10.94
N ASN A 116 9.85 23.52 9.94
CA ASN A 116 8.80 23.88 8.98
C ASN A 116 8.86 23.07 7.67
N LYS A 117 9.66 22.00 7.62
CA LYS A 117 9.79 21.14 6.44
C LYS A 117 8.54 20.25 6.28
N THR A 118 7.54 20.76 5.58
CA THR A 118 6.23 20.10 5.37
C THR A 118 6.35 18.69 4.80
N ASP A 119 7.27 18.45 3.88
CA ASP A 119 7.49 17.11 3.29
C ASP A 119 7.98 16.10 4.34
N ALA A 120 8.82 16.52 5.27
CA ALA A 120 9.28 15.66 6.37
C ALA A 120 8.16 15.43 7.39
N GLN A 121 7.31 16.42 7.66
CA GLN A 121 6.12 16.25 8.51
C GLN A 121 5.13 15.26 7.88
N PHE A 122 4.84 15.39 6.59
CA PHE A 122 3.94 14.51 5.86
C PHE A 122 4.46 13.07 5.86
N ASN A 123 5.73 12.86 5.52
CA ASN A 123 6.32 11.52 5.47
C ASN A 123 6.50 10.89 6.87
N LEU A 124 6.75 11.70 7.91
CA LEU A 124 6.70 11.23 9.29
C LEU A 124 5.31 10.72 9.65
N ALA A 125 4.26 11.45 9.26
CA ALA A 125 2.87 11.05 9.51
C ALA A 125 2.51 9.75 8.77
N GLN A 126 2.94 9.59 7.52
CA GLN A 126 2.80 8.33 6.76
C GLN A 126 3.52 7.16 7.44
N ALA A 127 4.76 7.37 7.91
CA ALA A 127 5.52 6.34 8.59
C ALA A 127 4.90 5.94 9.93
N LEU A 128 4.36 6.90 10.69
CA LEU A 128 3.61 6.64 11.91
C LEU A 128 2.29 5.89 11.65
N HIS A 129 1.62 6.18 10.54
CA HIS A 129 0.45 5.41 10.09
C HIS A 129 0.83 3.95 9.81
N GLN A 130 1.86 3.71 8.98
CA GLN A 130 2.31 2.35 8.67
C GLN A 130 2.78 1.59 9.91
N ARG A 131 3.46 2.29 10.85
CA ARG A 131 3.83 1.72 12.15
C ARG A 131 2.61 1.23 12.92
N SER A 132 1.51 1.97 12.87
CA SER A 132 0.24 1.58 13.49
C SER A 132 -0.41 0.38 12.82
N GLU A 133 -0.35 0.26 11.49
CA GLU A 133 -0.86 -0.91 10.77
C GLU A 133 -0.10 -2.18 11.18
N ILE A 134 1.23 -2.12 11.23
CA ILE A 134 2.07 -3.26 11.67
C ILE A 134 1.73 -3.66 13.11
N LEU A 135 1.52 -2.69 14.01
CA LEU A 135 1.13 -2.96 15.41
C LEU A 135 -0.27 -3.55 15.55
N GLN A 136 -1.16 -3.30 14.59
CA GLN A 136 -2.52 -3.87 14.59
C GLN A 136 -2.55 -5.29 14.02
N GLU A 137 -1.56 -5.68 13.22
CA GLU A 137 -1.40 -7.03 12.66
C GLU A 137 -0.83 -8.06 13.66
N THR A 138 -0.49 -7.66 14.89
CA THR A 138 0.17 -8.56 15.86
C THR A 138 -0.39 -8.44 17.27
N THR A 139 -0.46 -9.59 17.95
CA THR A 139 -0.74 -9.69 19.39
C THR A 139 0.53 -9.97 20.21
N GLU A 140 1.67 -10.22 19.57
CA GLU A 140 2.93 -10.61 20.20
C GLU A 140 3.66 -9.43 20.86
N ILE A 141 3.34 -8.20 20.43
CA ILE A 141 4.00 -6.99 20.91
C ILE A 141 3.26 -6.40 22.11
N GLU A 142 3.96 -6.29 23.23
CA GLU A 142 3.42 -5.67 24.44
C GLU A 142 3.04 -4.21 24.19
N ASN A 143 1.84 -3.81 24.66
CA ASN A 143 1.30 -2.46 24.50
C ASN A 143 1.09 -2.02 23.03
N ALA A 144 1.02 -2.96 22.07
CA ALA A 144 0.83 -2.65 20.64
C ALA A 144 -0.37 -1.72 20.39
N TYR A 145 -1.51 -1.98 21.03
CA TYR A 145 -2.70 -1.13 20.94
C TYR A 145 -2.42 0.32 21.38
N ALA A 146 -1.75 0.52 22.52
CA ALA A 146 -1.48 1.87 23.03
C ALA A 146 -0.44 2.59 22.16
N ALA A 147 0.60 1.88 21.71
CA ALA A 147 1.62 2.41 20.80
C ALA A 147 1.02 2.79 19.44
N SER A 148 0.08 1.99 18.92
CA SER A 148 -0.67 2.26 17.70
C SER A 148 -1.51 3.54 17.85
N ALA A 149 -2.25 3.67 18.96
CA ALA A 149 -3.07 4.86 19.22
C ALA A 149 -2.22 6.15 19.32
N VAL A 150 -1.04 6.08 19.94
CA VAL A 150 -0.11 7.21 20.03
C VAL A 150 0.42 7.60 18.64
N ALA A 151 0.83 6.60 17.84
CA ALA A 151 1.34 6.84 16.49
C ALA A 151 0.28 7.50 15.58
N LEU A 152 -0.96 7.00 15.58
CA LEU A 152 -2.05 7.59 14.80
C LEU A 152 -2.42 9.01 15.27
N GLN A 153 -2.40 9.25 16.59
CA GLN A 153 -2.70 10.58 17.13
C GLN A 153 -1.64 11.62 16.73
N GLU A 154 -0.36 11.22 16.73
CA GLU A 154 0.75 12.05 16.24
C GLU A 154 0.62 12.29 14.73
N ALA A 155 0.37 11.24 13.95
CA ALA A 155 0.16 11.34 12.50
C ALA A 155 -0.99 12.28 12.12
N ILE A 156 -2.15 12.19 12.78
CA ILE A 156 -3.27 13.12 12.56
C ILE A 156 -2.86 14.57 12.83
N THR A 157 -2.10 14.82 13.90
CA THR A 157 -1.65 16.17 14.26
C THR A 157 -0.69 16.74 13.22
N LEU A 158 0.24 15.91 12.72
CA LEU A 158 1.17 16.27 11.67
C LEU A 158 0.45 16.57 10.35
N PHE A 159 -0.48 15.71 9.91
CA PHE A 159 -1.25 15.97 8.70
C PHE A 159 -2.10 17.23 8.79
N ASP A 160 -2.73 17.51 9.94
CA ASP A 160 -3.48 18.74 10.15
C ASP A 160 -2.56 19.98 10.06
N SER A 161 -1.36 19.92 10.66
CA SER A 161 -0.36 20.98 10.55
C SER A 161 0.11 21.19 9.10
N VAL A 162 0.37 20.10 8.37
CA VAL A 162 0.78 20.16 6.96
C VAL A 162 -0.32 20.80 6.11
N TYR A 163 -1.58 20.39 6.32
CA TYR A 163 -2.71 20.96 5.59
C TYR A 163 -2.84 22.47 5.83
N ASP A 164 -2.73 22.91 7.10
CA ASP A 164 -2.87 24.34 7.43
C ASP A 164 -1.77 25.19 6.77
N LEU A 165 -0.53 24.68 6.71
CA LEU A 165 0.59 25.34 6.04
C LEU A 165 0.40 25.38 4.51
N GLN A 166 0.03 24.24 3.91
CA GLN A 166 -0.25 24.13 2.48
C GLN A 166 -1.42 25.03 2.06
N GLU A 167 -2.52 25.03 2.81
CA GLU A 167 -3.71 25.83 2.46
C GLU A 167 -3.37 27.32 2.50
N LYS A 168 -2.61 27.74 3.50
CA LYS A 168 -2.11 29.12 3.59
C LYS A 168 -1.23 29.47 2.39
N GLU A 169 -0.25 28.63 2.05
CA GLU A 169 0.64 28.85 0.91
C GLU A 169 -0.15 28.96 -0.40
N TYR A 170 -1.09 28.03 -0.65
CA TYR A 170 -1.94 28.04 -1.83
C TYR A 170 -2.75 29.34 -1.96
N LEU A 171 -3.36 29.80 -0.86
CA LEU A 171 -4.16 31.03 -0.87
C LEU A 171 -3.29 32.28 -1.05
N GLU A 172 -2.06 32.28 -0.55
CA GLU A 172 -1.10 33.37 -0.75
C GLU A 172 -0.60 33.41 -2.21
N LEU A 173 -0.28 32.27 -2.81
CA LEU A 173 0.10 32.19 -4.22
C LEU A 173 -1.04 32.62 -5.16
N ASN A 174 -2.27 32.27 -4.82
CA ASN A 174 -3.45 32.55 -5.65
C ASN A 174 -4.15 33.87 -5.29
N SER A 175 -3.52 34.72 -4.48
CA SER A 175 -4.09 36.02 -4.10
C SER A 175 -3.93 37.05 -5.22
N PRO A 176 -4.89 37.99 -5.39
CA PRO A 176 -4.79 39.02 -6.44
C PRO A 176 -3.55 39.92 -6.32
N ALA A 177 -2.99 40.08 -5.13
CA ALA A 177 -1.85 40.96 -4.86
C ALA A 177 -0.48 40.33 -5.23
N THR A 178 -0.43 39.01 -5.33
CA THR A 178 0.75 38.24 -5.76
C THR A 178 0.71 37.99 -7.25
N MET A 179 -0.47 37.78 -7.85
CA MET A 179 -0.63 37.66 -9.30
C MET A 179 -0.22 38.93 -10.08
N ASP A 180 -0.44 40.12 -9.50
CA ASP A 180 -0.04 41.41 -10.10
C ASP A 180 1.49 41.60 -10.11
N LYS A 181 2.19 41.07 -9.09
CA LYS A 181 3.66 41.16 -8.98
C LYS A 181 4.39 40.21 -9.91
N THR A 182 3.87 39.01 -10.11
CA THR A 182 4.46 38.05 -11.08
C THR A 182 4.29 38.52 -12.52
N ALA A 183 3.21 39.25 -12.82
CA ALA A 183 3.01 39.86 -14.14
C ALA A 183 4.00 41.02 -14.41
N ASP A 184 4.28 41.85 -13.39
CA ASP A 184 5.25 42.94 -13.50
C ASP A 184 6.71 42.43 -13.59
N GLU A 185 7.06 41.31 -12.94
CA GLU A 185 8.41 40.72 -12.99
C GLU A 185 8.70 40.00 -14.33
N GLU A 186 7.68 39.41 -14.98
CA GLU A 186 7.82 38.84 -16.34
C GLU A 186 8.00 39.92 -17.43
N GLU A 187 7.43 41.12 -17.25
CA GLU A 187 7.67 42.26 -18.17
C GLU A 187 9.07 42.88 -18.02
N ASP A 188 9.69 42.81 -16.82
CA ASP A 188 11.03 43.34 -16.57
C ASP A 188 12.17 42.41 -17.05
N GLU A 189 11.94 41.09 -17.12
CA GLU A 189 12.93 40.14 -17.67
C GLU A 189 13.03 40.18 -19.22
N GLU A 190 11.97 40.57 -19.94
CA GLU A 190 12.03 40.74 -21.41
C GLU A 190 12.79 42.00 -21.87
N HIS A 191 13.16 42.91 -20.96
CA HIS A 191 13.78 44.20 -21.31
C HIS A 191 15.26 44.37 -20.94
N GLN A 192 15.93 43.37 -20.37
CA GLN A 192 17.37 43.47 -20.05
C GLN A 192 18.35 42.78 -21.04
N HIS A 193 17.88 42.29 -22.19
CA HIS A 193 18.77 41.87 -23.27
C HIS A 193 18.78 42.85 -24.44
N SER A 194 19.46 43.99 -24.26
CA SER A 194 19.88 44.83 -25.38
C SER A 194 21.37 45.19 -25.32
N HIS A 195 22.08 44.63 -26.31
CA HIS A 195 23.37 44.98 -26.92
C HIS A 195 24.28 46.04 -26.29
N GLU A 196 25.57 45.71 -26.16
CA GLU A 196 26.68 46.52 -26.74
C GLU A 196 27.94 45.65 -27.02
N PRO A 197 28.88 46.10 -27.89
CA PRO A 197 29.59 45.22 -28.82
C PRO A 197 31.12 45.08 -28.63
N GLU A 198 31.65 44.10 -29.38
CA GLU A 198 32.94 44.08 -30.08
C GLU A 198 34.26 43.63 -29.40
N GLN A 199 34.96 42.81 -30.20
CA GLN A 199 36.42 42.65 -30.37
C GLN A 199 37.20 41.53 -29.66
N SER A 200 37.97 40.86 -30.54
CA SER A 200 38.96 39.81 -30.33
C SER A 200 40.23 40.31 -29.66
N GLU A 201 40.82 39.52 -28.75
CA GLU A 201 42.26 39.22 -28.73
C GLU A 201 42.62 38.06 -27.78
N LYS A 202 43.80 37.46 -28.00
CA LYS A 202 44.30 36.21 -27.41
C LYS A 202 44.94 36.39 -26.03
N SER A 203 44.92 35.30 -25.24
CA SER A 203 46.03 34.71 -24.45
C SER A 203 45.90 34.67 -22.91
N ALA A 204 45.96 33.43 -22.40
CA ALA A 204 46.62 32.93 -21.20
C ALA A 204 45.96 33.00 -19.79
N THR A 205 45.85 31.77 -19.24
CA THR A 205 46.05 31.33 -17.83
C THR A 205 44.99 31.63 -16.75
N ALA A 206 44.14 30.60 -16.56
CA ALA A 206 43.91 29.85 -15.32
C ALA A 206 43.62 30.59 -13.99
N SER A 207 42.34 30.62 -13.61
CA SER A 207 41.72 29.84 -12.51
C SER A 207 40.21 30.15 -12.49
N PRO A 208 39.28 29.19 -12.48
CA PRO A 208 37.87 29.52 -12.23
C PRO A 208 37.60 29.65 -10.72
N PRO A 209 36.64 30.49 -10.31
CA PRO A 209 36.20 30.59 -8.93
C PRO A 209 35.44 29.31 -8.55
N SER A 210 35.51 28.94 -7.27
CA SER A 210 34.64 27.93 -6.68
C SER A 210 33.19 28.40 -6.77
N GLU A 211 32.45 27.86 -7.72
CA GLU A 211 31.00 27.97 -7.77
C GLU A 211 30.43 27.14 -6.62
N GLU A 212 29.96 27.85 -5.60
CA GLU A 212 29.11 27.33 -4.53
C GLU A 212 27.78 26.93 -5.18
N PHE A 213 27.65 25.66 -5.57
CA PHE A 213 26.43 25.10 -6.13
C PHE A 213 25.48 24.81 -4.97
N THR A 214 24.61 25.77 -4.65
CA THR A 214 23.40 25.49 -3.88
C THR A 214 22.54 24.57 -4.73
N THR A 215 22.38 23.31 -4.34
CA THR A 215 21.29 22.46 -4.84
C THR A 215 19.98 23.16 -4.46
N VAL A 216 19.42 23.93 -5.39
CA VAL A 216 18.08 24.48 -5.25
C VAL A 216 17.13 23.29 -5.39
N THR A 217 16.74 22.71 -4.25
CA THR A 217 15.57 21.82 -4.17
C THR A 217 14.40 22.63 -4.70
N LYS A 218 13.97 22.36 -5.93
CA LYS A 218 12.86 23.08 -6.56
C LYS A 218 11.62 22.74 -5.75
N VAL A 219 11.22 23.61 -4.82
CA VAL A 219 9.98 23.46 -4.03
C VAL A 219 8.84 23.43 -5.05
N GLU A 220 8.21 22.27 -5.20
CA GLU A 220 7.03 22.18 -6.05
C GLU A 220 5.94 23.04 -5.41
N PRO A 221 5.26 23.89 -6.18
CA PRO A 221 4.25 24.78 -5.63
C PRO A 221 3.10 23.95 -5.05
N THR A 222 2.61 24.34 -3.88
CA THR A 222 1.40 23.71 -3.32
C THR A 222 0.23 23.87 -4.31
N THR A 223 -0.45 22.76 -4.62
CA THR A 223 -1.57 22.70 -5.55
C THR A 223 -2.87 22.28 -4.85
N ALA A 224 -4.01 22.45 -5.53
CA ALA A 224 -5.26 21.86 -5.05
C ALA A 224 -5.18 20.33 -4.93
N TYR A 225 -4.33 19.68 -5.75
CA TYR A 225 -4.12 18.23 -5.71
C TYR A 225 -3.36 17.81 -4.44
N SER A 226 -2.27 18.50 -4.09
CA SER A 226 -1.52 18.21 -2.85
C SER A 226 -2.36 18.45 -1.58
N LEU A 227 -3.24 19.47 -1.58
CA LEU A 227 -4.21 19.71 -0.50
C LEU A 227 -5.20 18.55 -0.35
N ILE A 228 -5.68 18.00 -1.47
CA ILE A 228 -6.53 16.81 -1.47
C ILE A 228 -5.77 15.63 -0.88
N GLU A 229 -4.54 15.35 -1.33
CA GLU A 229 -3.74 14.23 -0.83
C GLU A 229 -3.57 14.28 0.70
N THR A 230 -3.21 15.43 1.26
CA THR A 230 -3.09 15.60 2.72
C THR A 230 -4.42 15.32 3.43
N LEU A 231 -5.55 15.85 2.93
CA LEU A 231 -6.87 15.60 3.52
C LEU A 231 -7.28 14.11 3.45
N LEU A 232 -6.94 13.44 2.35
CA LEU A 232 -7.19 12.01 2.18
C LEU A 232 -6.38 11.19 3.19
N SER A 233 -5.09 11.50 3.37
CA SER A 233 -4.24 10.85 4.37
C SER A 233 -4.70 11.11 5.81
N THR A 234 -5.16 12.33 6.13
CA THR A 234 -5.79 12.62 7.43
C THR A 234 -7.04 11.77 7.63
N SER A 235 -7.92 11.69 6.64
CA SER A 235 -9.17 10.92 6.72
C SER A 235 -8.92 9.42 6.91
N GLU A 236 -7.97 8.88 6.17
CA GLU A 236 -7.55 7.49 6.28
C GLU A 236 -7.00 7.18 7.68
N THR A 237 -6.09 8.01 8.19
CA THR A 237 -5.54 7.86 9.54
C THR A 237 -6.61 7.95 10.63
N MET A 238 -7.57 8.87 10.49
CA MET A 238 -8.73 8.96 11.38
C MET A 238 -9.62 7.71 11.28
N THR A 239 -9.80 7.14 10.08
CA THR A 239 -10.58 5.92 9.84
C THR A 239 -9.94 4.72 10.52
N THR A 240 -8.63 4.52 10.34
CA THR A 240 -7.85 3.47 11.01
C THR A 240 -7.95 3.59 12.53
N MET A 241 -7.75 4.80 13.07
CA MET A 241 -7.85 5.03 14.51
C MET A 241 -9.28 4.77 15.02
N ALA A 242 -10.31 5.17 14.26
CA ALA A 242 -11.70 4.99 14.65
C ALA A 242 -12.07 3.50 14.77
N SER A 243 -11.58 2.66 13.86
CA SER A 243 -11.79 1.21 13.89
C SER A 243 -11.21 0.56 15.15
N MET A 244 -10.06 1.05 15.61
CA MET A 244 -9.37 0.53 16.79
C MET A 244 -10.03 0.96 18.13
N LEU A 245 -10.65 2.14 18.19
CA LEU A 245 -11.15 2.70 19.46
C LEU A 245 -12.21 1.82 20.14
N ALA A 246 -11.96 1.38 21.38
CA ALA A 246 -12.91 0.62 22.19
C ALA A 246 -14.26 1.34 22.43
N SER A 247 -14.25 2.67 22.56
CA SER A 247 -15.47 3.47 22.77
C SER A 247 -16.20 3.72 21.45
N TYR A 248 -17.40 3.17 21.30
CA TYR A 248 -18.22 3.36 20.11
C TYR A 248 -18.56 4.85 19.82
N PRO A 249 -18.98 5.67 20.81
CA PRO A 249 -19.20 7.10 20.57
C PRO A 249 -17.94 7.85 20.11
N ALA A 250 -16.77 7.52 20.67
CA ALA A 250 -15.51 8.16 20.27
C ALA A 250 -15.08 7.74 18.86
N SER A 251 -15.31 6.48 18.51
CA SER A 251 -15.11 5.97 17.15
C SER A 251 -16.00 6.71 16.14
N MET A 252 -17.30 6.86 16.43
CA MET A 252 -18.24 7.59 15.56
C MET A 252 -17.91 9.08 15.42
N ASP A 253 -17.42 9.74 16.48
CA ASP A 253 -16.92 11.10 16.41
C ASP A 253 -15.74 11.21 15.42
N LEU A 254 -14.80 10.27 15.50
CA LEU A 254 -13.63 10.29 14.65
C LEU A 254 -13.97 9.98 13.17
N PHE A 255 -14.91 9.06 12.91
CA PHE A 255 -15.44 8.87 11.56
C PHE A 255 -16.16 10.11 11.02
N SER A 256 -16.88 10.85 11.88
CA SER A 256 -17.48 12.12 11.47
C SER A 256 -16.43 13.16 11.07
N ARG A 257 -15.30 13.22 11.80
CA ARG A 257 -14.16 14.08 11.45
C ARG A 257 -13.46 13.65 10.16
N ALA A 258 -13.24 12.35 9.96
CA ALA A 258 -12.72 11.79 8.71
C ALA A 258 -13.62 12.20 7.52
N LYS A 259 -14.94 12.05 7.67
CA LYS A 259 -15.92 12.48 6.67
C LYS A 259 -15.84 13.98 6.37
N SER A 260 -15.62 14.82 7.38
CA SER A 260 -15.41 16.26 7.17
C SER A 260 -14.14 16.56 6.35
N LYS A 261 -13.06 15.81 6.54
CA LYS A 261 -11.83 15.93 5.73
C LYS A 261 -12.09 15.55 4.27
N LEU A 262 -12.83 14.47 4.02
CA LEU A 262 -13.26 14.07 2.68
C LEU A 262 -14.17 15.11 2.02
N ALA A 263 -15.07 15.75 2.78
CA ALA A 263 -15.90 16.84 2.27
C ALA A 263 -15.08 18.09 1.91
N ALA A 264 -14.01 18.38 2.64
CA ALA A 264 -13.07 19.44 2.26
C ALA A 264 -12.29 19.08 0.98
N ALA A 265 -11.90 17.82 0.82
CA ALA A 265 -11.25 17.34 -0.41
C ALA A 265 -12.17 17.48 -1.63
N GLU A 266 -13.47 17.19 -1.48
CA GLU A 266 -14.48 17.42 -2.53
C GLU A 266 -14.61 18.89 -2.94
N LYS A 267 -14.48 19.80 -1.97
CA LYS A 267 -14.48 21.25 -2.23
C LYS A 267 -13.25 21.66 -3.06
N TRP A 268 -12.07 21.11 -2.76
CA TRP A 268 -10.86 21.35 -3.55
C TRP A 268 -10.96 20.73 -4.94
N TYR A 269 -11.45 19.50 -5.04
CA TYR A 269 -11.68 18.82 -6.32
C TYR A 269 -12.56 19.65 -7.27
N SER A 270 -13.62 20.25 -6.71
CA SER A 270 -14.57 21.07 -7.48
C SER A 270 -13.91 22.32 -8.09
N GLN A 271 -12.81 22.79 -7.50
CA GLN A 271 -12.03 23.93 -7.97
C GLN A 271 -10.92 23.54 -8.96
N MET A 272 -10.60 22.25 -9.09
CA MET A 272 -9.56 21.80 -10.01
C MET A 272 -9.97 22.04 -11.48
N PRO A 273 -9.04 22.40 -12.36
CA PRO A 273 -9.29 22.53 -13.80
C PRO A 273 -9.77 21.20 -14.42
N ASN A 274 -10.72 21.27 -15.35
CA ASN A 274 -11.24 20.09 -16.05
C ASN A 274 -10.36 19.62 -17.21
N GLU A 275 -9.62 20.55 -17.83
CA GLU A 275 -8.84 20.33 -19.03
C GLU A 275 -7.39 20.73 -18.76
N SER A 276 -6.46 19.98 -19.34
CA SER A 276 -5.04 20.36 -19.36
C SER A 276 -4.82 21.55 -20.27
N THR A 277 -3.99 22.48 -19.80
CA THR A 277 -3.53 23.66 -20.56
C THR A 277 -2.02 23.58 -20.78
N ASP A 278 -1.46 24.46 -21.62
CA ASP A 278 -0.02 24.54 -21.80
C ASP A 278 0.70 24.84 -20.46
N ASP A 279 0.07 25.64 -19.59
CA ASP A 279 0.59 25.99 -18.26
C ASP A 279 0.38 24.89 -17.21
N ASN A 280 -0.54 23.95 -17.45
CA ASN A 280 -0.83 22.83 -16.56
C ASN A 280 -1.21 21.57 -17.35
N MET A 281 -0.19 20.90 -17.88
CA MET A 281 -0.36 19.74 -18.75
C MET A 281 -0.95 18.51 -18.03
N ASP A 282 -0.81 18.43 -16.70
CA ASP A 282 -1.24 17.29 -15.89
C ASP A 282 -2.61 17.47 -15.21
N ALA A 283 -3.27 18.63 -15.37
CA ALA A 283 -4.54 18.94 -14.72
C ALA A 283 -5.62 17.85 -14.86
N GLU A 284 -5.90 17.36 -16.08
CA GLU A 284 -6.92 16.33 -16.30
C GLU A 284 -6.55 15.02 -15.60
N LYS A 285 -5.27 14.64 -15.66
CA LYS A 285 -4.72 13.43 -15.02
C LYS A 285 -4.81 13.53 -13.51
N GLN A 286 -4.39 14.65 -12.92
CA GLN A 286 -4.47 14.93 -11.49
C GLN A 286 -5.92 14.95 -11.01
N LYS A 287 -6.83 15.60 -11.76
CA LYS A 287 -8.25 15.64 -11.40
C LYS A 287 -8.86 14.24 -11.41
N LYS A 288 -8.58 13.44 -12.44
CA LYS A 288 -8.99 12.04 -12.48
C LYS A 288 -8.43 11.25 -11.30
N ALA A 289 -7.13 11.38 -11.00
CA ALA A 289 -6.50 10.70 -9.87
C ALA A 289 -7.12 11.10 -8.53
N ALA A 290 -7.37 12.39 -8.30
CA ALA A 290 -8.02 12.90 -7.11
C ALA A 290 -9.43 12.31 -6.93
N ARG A 291 -10.21 12.22 -8.00
CA ARG A 291 -11.55 11.61 -7.95
C ARG A 291 -11.49 10.15 -7.53
N ILE A 292 -10.58 9.37 -8.14
CA ILE A 292 -10.41 7.96 -7.80
C ILE A 292 -10.02 7.81 -6.32
N GLN A 293 -9.04 8.58 -5.85
CA GLN A 293 -8.56 8.53 -4.47
C GLN A 293 -9.62 8.98 -3.45
N ILE A 294 -10.39 10.04 -3.75
CA ILE A 294 -11.53 10.45 -2.91
C ILE A 294 -12.54 9.31 -2.76
N ASN A 295 -12.92 8.67 -3.87
CA ASN A 295 -13.88 7.58 -3.87
C ASN A 295 -13.36 6.34 -3.10
N LEU A 296 -12.08 5.99 -3.24
CA LEU A 296 -11.44 4.91 -2.47
C LEU A 296 -11.50 5.19 -0.97
N LYS A 297 -11.09 6.37 -0.53
CA LYS A 297 -11.10 6.72 0.91
C LYS A 297 -12.51 6.88 1.48
N GLN A 298 -13.47 7.39 0.69
CA GLN A 298 -14.88 7.39 1.09
C GLN A 298 -15.41 5.96 1.25
N SER A 299 -15.08 5.05 0.33
CA SER A 299 -15.45 3.64 0.41
C SER A 299 -14.91 2.99 1.70
N ALA A 300 -13.60 3.09 1.92
CA ALA A 300 -12.93 2.52 3.08
C ALA A 300 -13.52 3.05 4.39
N MET A 301 -13.78 4.35 4.48
CA MET A 301 -14.43 4.96 5.65
C MET A 301 -15.84 4.39 5.89
N TYR A 302 -16.68 4.28 4.85
CA TYR A 302 -18.03 3.74 5.02
C TYR A 302 -18.03 2.26 5.40
N ALA A 303 -17.12 1.45 4.82
CA ALA A 303 -16.97 0.04 5.19
C ALA A 303 -16.54 -0.11 6.65
N ALA A 304 -15.49 0.60 7.07
CA ALA A 304 -15.02 0.61 8.46
C ALA A 304 -16.09 1.08 9.45
N MET A 305 -16.87 2.12 9.08
CA MET A 305 -18.02 2.55 9.86
C MET A 305 -19.09 1.46 9.99
N ALA A 306 -19.35 0.71 8.92
CA ALA A 306 -20.33 -0.37 8.90
C ALA A 306 -19.91 -1.50 9.83
N ASP A 307 -18.67 -1.95 9.71
CA ASP A 307 -18.09 -3.01 10.55
C ASP A 307 -18.08 -2.61 12.02
N ARG A 308 -17.69 -1.37 12.32
CA ARG A 308 -17.69 -0.87 13.70
C ARG A 308 -19.09 -0.74 14.27
N SER A 309 -20.06 -0.27 13.47
CA SER A 309 -21.47 -0.18 13.88
C SER A 309 -22.05 -1.55 14.14
N PHE A 310 -21.73 -2.53 13.30
CA PHE A 310 -22.13 -3.91 13.47
C PHE A 310 -21.53 -4.51 14.75
N LEU A 311 -20.24 -4.35 14.98
CA LEU A 311 -19.56 -4.82 16.19
C LEU A 311 -20.18 -4.25 17.48
N ALA A 312 -20.56 -2.97 17.46
CA ALA A 312 -21.14 -2.31 18.64
C ALA A 312 -22.62 -2.64 18.89
N THR A 313 -23.40 -2.88 17.83
CA THR A 313 -24.87 -2.99 17.93
C THR A 313 -25.42 -4.39 17.65
N GLY A 314 -24.64 -5.25 16.99
CA GLY A 314 -25.09 -6.53 16.46
C GLY A 314 -26.08 -6.42 15.30
N VAL A 315 -26.25 -5.22 14.73
CA VAL A 315 -27.18 -4.95 13.62
C VAL A 315 -26.38 -4.53 12.40
N VAL A 316 -26.63 -5.19 11.26
CA VAL A 316 -26.01 -4.85 9.98
C VAL A 316 -26.61 -3.57 9.44
N ASP A 317 -25.78 -2.55 9.23
CA ASP A 317 -26.18 -1.33 8.52
C ASP A 317 -25.90 -1.48 7.02
N SER A 318 -26.87 -2.02 6.30
CA SER A 318 -26.81 -2.19 4.84
C SER A 318 -26.54 -0.87 4.11
N SER A 319 -26.98 0.28 4.64
CA SER A 319 -26.80 1.57 3.95
C SER A 319 -25.34 1.97 3.87
N LEU A 320 -24.53 1.65 4.88
CA LEU A 320 -23.11 1.98 4.89
C LEU A 320 -22.34 1.11 3.90
N PHE A 321 -22.58 -0.20 3.88
CA PHE A 321 -22.01 -1.10 2.88
C PHE A 321 -22.40 -0.70 1.45
N GLU A 322 -23.68 -0.37 1.21
CA GLU A 322 -24.16 0.06 -0.10
C GLU A 322 -23.49 1.36 -0.57
N LYS A 323 -23.30 2.34 0.34
CA LYS A 323 -22.56 3.58 0.03
C LYS A 323 -21.10 3.32 -0.33
N SER A 324 -20.45 2.41 0.39
CA SER A 324 -19.08 1.99 0.07
C SER A 324 -19.01 1.38 -1.34
N ILE A 325 -19.90 0.42 -1.64
CA ILE A 325 -20.00 -0.22 -2.96
C ILE A 325 -20.30 0.80 -4.07
N GLU A 326 -21.14 1.80 -3.82
CA GLU A 326 -21.45 2.88 -4.77
C GLU A 326 -20.19 3.67 -5.14
N GLN A 327 -19.35 4.04 -4.17
CA GLN A 327 -18.11 4.77 -4.45
C GLN A 327 -17.16 3.98 -5.35
N LEU A 328 -17.04 2.67 -5.12
CA LEU A 328 -16.18 1.80 -5.91
C LEU A 328 -16.75 1.55 -7.31
N ASN A 329 -18.07 1.41 -7.43
CA ASN A 329 -18.74 1.31 -8.72
C ASN A 329 -18.54 2.55 -9.58
N GLU A 330 -18.54 3.73 -8.98
CA GLU A 330 -18.29 4.99 -9.69
C GLU A 330 -16.90 4.99 -10.35
N ILE A 331 -15.86 4.53 -9.62
CA ILE A 331 -14.50 4.40 -10.15
C ILE A 331 -14.50 3.49 -11.39
N VAL A 332 -14.95 2.24 -11.23
CA VAL A 332 -14.80 1.22 -12.27
C VAL A 332 -15.81 1.33 -13.41
N THR A 333 -16.81 2.22 -13.29
CA THR A 333 -17.77 2.49 -14.37
C THR A 333 -17.38 3.73 -15.16
N ASN A 334 -17.03 4.82 -14.47
CA ASN A 334 -16.95 6.16 -15.06
C ASN A 334 -15.52 6.69 -15.18
N TYR A 335 -14.58 6.27 -14.33
CA TYR A 335 -13.23 6.84 -14.32
C TYR A 335 -12.17 5.86 -14.83
N ASP A 336 -12.09 4.68 -14.23
CA ASP A 336 -11.09 3.68 -14.58
C ASP A 336 -11.62 2.25 -14.40
N LYS A 337 -12.10 1.68 -15.51
CA LYS A 337 -12.62 0.30 -15.57
C LYS A 337 -11.58 -0.77 -15.28
N LYS A 338 -10.29 -0.42 -15.29
CA LYS A 338 -9.17 -1.34 -15.04
C LYS A 338 -8.49 -1.07 -13.70
N ASN A 339 -9.11 -0.28 -12.83
CA ASN A 339 -8.57 -0.03 -11.50
C ASN A 339 -8.69 -1.31 -10.65
N VAL A 340 -7.57 -2.00 -10.46
CA VAL A 340 -7.50 -3.30 -9.77
C VAL A 340 -7.84 -3.15 -8.29
N GLU A 341 -7.34 -2.10 -7.64
CA GLU A 341 -7.61 -1.76 -6.23
C GLU A 341 -9.12 -1.64 -5.98
N ALA A 342 -9.81 -0.79 -6.75
CA ALA A 342 -11.27 -0.60 -6.61
C ALA A 342 -12.07 -1.89 -6.89
N LEU A 343 -11.60 -2.75 -7.80
CA LEU A 343 -12.23 -4.05 -8.05
C LEU A 343 -12.04 -5.02 -6.88
N CYS A 344 -10.87 -5.02 -6.24
CA CYS A 344 -10.58 -5.85 -5.07
C CYS A 344 -11.34 -5.36 -3.85
N ASP A 345 -11.27 -4.06 -3.54
CA ASP A 345 -12.02 -3.42 -2.45
C ASP A 345 -13.51 -3.69 -2.58
N ARG A 346 -14.05 -3.67 -3.81
CA ARG A 346 -15.48 -3.94 -4.04
C ARG A 346 -15.82 -5.39 -3.72
N GLY A 347 -14.91 -6.31 -4.03
CA GLY A 347 -15.01 -7.71 -3.65
C GLY A 347 -14.95 -7.90 -2.13
N ASP A 348 -14.02 -7.24 -1.45
CA ASP A 348 -13.83 -7.32 -0.01
C ASP A 348 -15.03 -6.75 0.75
N VAL A 349 -15.53 -5.56 0.38
CA VAL A 349 -16.71 -4.94 1.00
C VAL A 349 -17.95 -5.82 0.85
N MET A 350 -18.18 -6.38 -0.34
CA MET A 350 -19.31 -7.30 -0.56
C MET A 350 -19.16 -8.60 0.25
N SER A 351 -17.93 -9.07 0.44
CA SER A 351 -17.64 -10.26 1.25
C SER A 351 -17.86 -9.97 2.74
N SER A 352 -17.37 -8.84 3.26
CA SER A 352 -17.62 -8.40 4.64
C SER A 352 -19.12 -8.22 4.90
N PHE A 353 -19.85 -7.58 3.97
CA PHE A 353 -21.29 -7.40 4.09
C PHE A 353 -22.03 -8.74 4.18
N GLY A 354 -21.67 -9.71 3.33
CA GLY A 354 -22.22 -11.06 3.40
C GLY A 354 -21.89 -11.76 4.72
N GLN A 355 -20.67 -11.60 5.22
CA GLN A 355 -20.21 -12.16 6.49
C GLN A 355 -20.97 -11.58 7.68
N ALA A 356 -21.18 -10.27 7.74
CA ALA A 356 -21.93 -9.62 8.80
C ALA A 356 -23.38 -10.14 8.90
N ILE A 357 -24.03 -10.40 7.74
CA ILE A 357 -25.38 -11.00 7.71
C ILE A 357 -25.36 -12.43 8.28
N ARG A 358 -24.35 -13.24 7.91
CA ARG A 358 -24.18 -14.60 8.44
C ARG A 358 -23.99 -14.60 9.95
N GLU A 359 -23.11 -13.74 10.45
CA GLU A 359 -22.79 -13.67 11.87
C GLU A 359 -24.00 -13.28 12.72
N VAL A 360 -24.92 -12.45 12.19
CA VAL A 360 -26.21 -12.20 12.85
C VAL A 360 -27.04 -13.48 12.98
N ALA A 361 -27.08 -14.31 11.94
CA ALA A 361 -27.81 -15.58 11.95
C ALA A 361 -27.17 -16.57 12.94
N ASP A 362 -25.84 -16.66 12.94
CA ASP A 362 -25.06 -17.54 13.82
C ASP A 362 -25.22 -17.14 15.30
N LYS A 363 -25.13 -15.84 15.62
CA LYS A 363 -25.39 -15.31 16.98
C LYS A 363 -26.80 -15.61 17.47
N LYS A 364 -27.79 -15.64 16.57
CA LYS A 364 -29.17 -16.02 16.87
C LYS A 364 -29.39 -17.53 16.88
N LYS A 365 -28.38 -18.33 16.50
CA LYS A 365 -28.46 -19.78 16.31
C LYS A 365 -29.61 -20.17 15.37
N THR A 366 -29.81 -19.36 14.32
CA THR A 366 -30.83 -19.56 13.30
C THR A 366 -30.15 -19.81 11.96
N ALA A 367 -30.59 -20.83 11.23
CA ALA A 367 -30.12 -21.06 9.87
C ALA A 367 -30.53 -19.89 8.95
N LEU A 368 -29.70 -19.61 7.95
CA LEU A 368 -30.02 -18.67 6.89
C LEU A 368 -31.28 -19.12 6.15
N ASN A 369 -32.23 -18.20 5.99
CA ASN A 369 -33.42 -18.43 5.22
C ASN A 369 -33.11 -18.31 3.71
N PRO A 370 -33.34 -19.36 2.91
CA PRO A 370 -33.03 -19.36 1.48
C PRO A 370 -33.73 -18.28 0.65
N ASP A 371 -34.84 -17.72 1.14
CA ASP A 371 -35.64 -16.72 0.43
C ASP A 371 -35.36 -15.27 0.86
N THR A 372 -34.66 -15.05 1.99
CA THR A 372 -34.36 -13.73 2.53
C THR A 372 -32.85 -13.48 2.68
N ASP A 373 -32.29 -13.68 3.87
CA ASP A 373 -30.89 -13.38 4.20
C ASP A 373 -29.92 -14.33 3.49
N GLY A 374 -30.24 -15.63 3.42
CA GLY A 374 -29.46 -16.60 2.65
C GLY A 374 -29.39 -16.26 1.16
N LYS A 375 -30.47 -15.73 0.59
CA LYS A 375 -30.49 -15.25 -0.80
C LYS A 375 -29.56 -14.05 -1.00
N GLU A 376 -29.57 -13.10 -0.08
CA GLU A 376 -28.74 -11.90 -0.17
C GLU A 376 -27.26 -12.24 0.04
N VAL A 377 -26.91 -13.07 1.04
CA VAL A 377 -25.54 -13.57 1.26
C VAL A 377 -25.01 -14.26 0.01
N TRP A 378 -25.79 -15.17 -0.58
CA TRP A 378 -25.39 -15.86 -1.80
C TRP A 378 -25.11 -14.90 -2.96
N LYS A 379 -25.94 -13.85 -3.11
CA LYS A 379 -25.81 -12.83 -4.15
C LYS A 379 -24.59 -11.93 -3.90
N LEU A 380 -24.36 -11.50 -2.66
CA LEU A 380 -23.20 -10.69 -2.27
C LEU A 380 -21.90 -11.43 -2.60
N TYR A 381 -21.77 -12.68 -2.18
CA TYR A 381 -20.59 -13.48 -2.50
C TYR A 381 -20.43 -13.77 -3.99
N ALA A 382 -21.53 -13.96 -4.74
CA ALA A 382 -21.44 -14.09 -6.20
C ALA A 382 -20.93 -12.81 -6.88
N ASN A 383 -21.37 -11.64 -6.41
CA ASN A 383 -20.93 -10.34 -6.94
C ASN A 383 -19.49 -9.99 -6.52
N ALA A 384 -19.10 -10.36 -5.30
CA ALA A 384 -17.72 -10.25 -4.83
C ALA A 384 -16.79 -11.07 -5.73
N MET A 385 -17.15 -12.34 -5.99
CA MET A 385 -16.39 -13.22 -6.88
C MET A 385 -16.29 -12.65 -8.29
N LYS A 386 -17.35 -12.03 -8.81
CA LYS A 386 -17.30 -11.36 -10.12
C LYS A 386 -16.30 -10.19 -10.12
N SER A 387 -16.26 -9.40 -9.05
CA SER A 387 -15.31 -8.28 -8.94
C SER A 387 -13.86 -8.77 -8.90
N PHE A 388 -13.57 -9.80 -8.10
CA PHE A 388 -12.24 -10.42 -8.08
C PHE A 388 -11.89 -11.11 -9.41
N GLN A 389 -12.85 -11.68 -10.13
CA GLN A 389 -12.61 -12.22 -11.48
C GLN A 389 -12.21 -11.12 -12.48
N GLU A 390 -12.85 -9.95 -12.42
CA GLU A 390 -12.47 -8.79 -13.23
C GLU A 390 -11.05 -8.32 -12.88
N ALA A 391 -10.69 -8.29 -11.60
CA ALA A 391 -9.34 -7.94 -11.12
C ALA A 391 -8.28 -8.98 -11.56
N MET A 392 -8.56 -10.27 -11.38
CA MET A 392 -7.69 -11.38 -11.78
C MET A 392 -7.44 -11.41 -13.28
N ALA A 393 -8.40 -10.98 -14.10
CA ALA A 393 -8.22 -10.88 -15.55
C ALA A 393 -7.16 -9.82 -15.94
N LEU A 394 -6.97 -8.81 -15.08
CA LEU A 394 -5.94 -7.77 -15.25
C LEU A 394 -4.61 -8.23 -14.65
N GLU A 395 -4.64 -8.87 -13.48
CA GLU A 395 -3.46 -9.35 -12.76
C GLU A 395 -3.53 -10.86 -12.43
N PRO A 396 -3.34 -11.75 -13.43
CA PRO A 396 -3.57 -13.18 -13.26
C PRO A 396 -2.53 -13.89 -12.37
N LYS A 397 -1.47 -13.19 -11.97
CA LYS A 397 -0.42 -13.69 -11.07
C LYS A 397 -0.44 -13.01 -9.71
N ASN A 398 -1.41 -12.16 -9.44
CA ASN A 398 -1.54 -11.58 -8.10
C ASN A 398 -2.04 -12.65 -7.14
N THR A 399 -1.18 -13.08 -6.21
CA THR A 399 -1.47 -14.17 -5.27
C THR A 399 -2.57 -13.80 -4.29
N GLN A 400 -2.70 -12.53 -3.90
CA GLN A 400 -3.77 -12.07 -3.02
C GLN A 400 -5.14 -12.26 -3.68
N ILE A 401 -5.29 -11.87 -4.96
CA ILE A 401 -6.54 -12.06 -5.71
C ILE A 401 -6.86 -13.56 -5.85
N LEU A 402 -5.85 -14.38 -6.15
CA LEU A 402 -6.03 -15.84 -6.25
C LEU A 402 -6.49 -16.44 -4.93
N ASN A 403 -5.88 -16.05 -3.80
CA ASN A 403 -6.31 -16.51 -2.48
C ASN A 403 -7.74 -16.07 -2.17
N LYS A 404 -8.09 -14.79 -2.37
CA LYS A 404 -9.47 -14.29 -2.17
C LYS A 404 -10.51 -15.03 -3.02
N MET A 405 -10.15 -15.41 -4.25
CA MET A 405 -11.00 -16.24 -5.11
C MET A 405 -11.18 -17.67 -4.56
N GLY A 406 -10.14 -18.23 -3.96
CA GLY A 406 -10.17 -19.50 -3.24
C GLY A 406 -11.02 -19.45 -1.99
N ASP A 407 -10.78 -18.45 -1.13
CA ASP A 407 -11.48 -18.19 0.13
C ASP A 407 -12.98 -18.11 -0.12
N LEU A 408 -13.38 -17.23 -1.05
CA LEU A 408 -14.79 -17.01 -1.35
C LEU A 408 -15.45 -18.24 -2.00
N SER A 409 -14.68 -19.08 -2.68
CA SER A 409 -15.18 -20.36 -3.21
C SER A 409 -15.48 -21.36 -2.09
N ILE A 410 -14.58 -21.49 -1.10
CA ILE A 410 -14.79 -22.31 0.11
C ILE A 410 -15.96 -21.77 0.93
N THR A 411 -15.95 -20.47 1.24
CA THR A 411 -17.00 -19.81 2.03
C THR A 411 -18.38 -20.05 1.44
N ARG A 412 -18.50 -19.99 0.10
CA ARG A 412 -19.76 -20.30 -0.59
C ARG A 412 -20.13 -21.78 -0.58
N ALA A 413 -19.15 -22.68 -0.56
CA ALA A 413 -19.35 -24.14 -0.51
C ALA A 413 -19.83 -24.59 0.88
N ALA A 414 -19.35 -23.92 1.93
CA ALA A 414 -19.67 -24.17 3.34
C ALA A 414 -21.08 -23.72 3.74
N LEU A 415 -21.71 -22.80 3.01
CA LEU A 415 -23.07 -22.32 3.32
C LEU A 415 -24.09 -23.47 3.39
N ASP A 416 -24.88 -23.50 4.46
CA ASP A 416 -26.03 -24.40 4.57
C ASP A 416 -27.25 -23.85 3.81
N LEU A 417 -27.08 -23.73 2.49
CA LEU A 417 -28.12 -23.32 1.56
C LEU A 417 -28.33 -24.38 0.49
N PRO A 418 -29.57 -24.63 0.04
CA PRO A 418 -29.81 -25.61 -1.03
C PRO A 418 -29.05 -25.32 -2.32
N VAL A 419 -28.76 -24.05 -2.61
CA VAL A 419 -27.96 -23.65 -3.78
C VAL A 419 -26.46 -23.95 -3.59
N ALA A 420 -25.93 -23.77 -2.38
CA ALA A 420 -24.55 -24.08 -2.05
C ALA A 420 -24.31 -25.59 -2.09
N GLN A 421 -25.16 -26.38 -1.42
CA GLN A 421 -25.11 -27.85 -1.43
C GLN A 421 -25.10 -28.42 -2.87
N ARG A 422 -25.95 -27.87 -3.76
CA ARG A 422 -26.00 -28.28 -5.18
C ARG A 422 -24.73 -27.99 -5.97
N ASN A 423 -23.99 -26.95 -5.61
CA ASN A 423 -22.78 -26.50 -6.32
C ASN A 423 -21.48 -26.81 -5.55
N ARG A 424 -21.57 -27.45 -4.37
CA ARG A 424 -20.49 -27.57 -3.40
C ARG A 424 -19.21 -28.14 -4.00
N ARG A 425 -19.31 -29.28 -4.67
CA ARG A 425 -18.17 -29.91 -5.34
C ARG A 425 -17.50 -28.99 -6.36
N GLN A 426 -18.28 -28.32 -7.20
CA GLN A 426 -17.73 -27.40 -8.21
C GLN A 426 -17.04 -26.19 -7.58
N LEU A 427 -17.58 -25.66 -6.48
CA LEU A 427 -16.98 -24.56 -5.74
C LEU A 427 -15.64 -24.98 -5.12
N LEU A 428 -15.57 -26.18 -4.54
CA LEU A 428 -14.32 -26.74 -4.01
C LEU A 428 -13.30 -27.00 -5.13
N ASP A 429 -13.72 -27.57 -6.27
CA ASP A 429 -12.85 -27.75 -7.44
C ASP A 429 -12.29 -26.40 -7.95
N ASN A 430 -13.09 -25.33 -7.91
CA ASN A 430 -12.62 -23.97 -8.24
C ASN A 430 -11.61 -23.46 -7.21
N ALA A 431 -11.91 -23.59 -5.92
CA ALA A 431 -11.03 -23.14 -4.83
C ALA A 431 -9.64 -23.77 -4.95
N LYS A 432 -9.60 -25.09 -5.19
CA LYS A 432 -8.36 -25.86 -5.41
C LYS A 432 -7.51 -25.29 -6.52
N VAL A 433 -8.13 -24.90 -7.64
CA VAL A 433 -7.41 -24.31 -8.78
C VAL A 433 -6.80 -22.97 -8.38
N TYR A 434 -7.54 -22.12 -7.67
CA TYR A 434 -7.06 -20.80 -7.29
C TYR A 434 -5.89 -20.86 -6.31
N TYR A 435 -6.02 -21.60 -5.20
CA TYR A 435 -4.94 -21.76 -4.23
C TYR A 435 -3.70 -22.44 -4.82
N ARG A 436 -3.90 -23.50 -5.61
CA ARG A 436 -2.79 -24.17 -6.29
C ARG A 436 -2.07 -23.23 -7.25
N ASN A 437 -2.78 -22.32 -7.92
CA ASN A 437 -2.16 -21.31 -8.78
C ASN A 437 -1.40 -20.27 -7.94
N ALA A 438 -1.93 -19.83 -6.80
CA ALA A 438 -1.23 -18.92 -5.90
C ALA A 438 0.13 -19.50 -5.45
N VAL A 439 0.13 -20.77 -4.99
CA VAL A 439 1.36 -21.51 -4.63
C VAL A 439 2.32 -21.70 -5.82
N GLN A 440 1.80 -21.82 -7.04
CA GLN A 440 2.66 -21.95 -8.22
C GLN A 440 3.33 -20.63 -8.63
N VAL A 441 2.68 -19.50 -8.38
CA VAL A 441 3.24 -18.17 -8.63
C VAL A 441 4.39 -17.92 -7.67
N ASP A 442 4.17 -18.16 -6.38
CA ASP A 442 5.18 -17.99 -5.35
C ASP A 442 5.08 -19.14 -4.34
N ARG A 443 6.13 -19.96 -4.28
CA ARG A 443 6.19 -21.15 -3.43
C ARG A 443 6.72 -20.84 -2.04
N ASP A 444 7.31 -19.67 -1.86
CA ASP A 444 7.95 -19.26 -0.62
C ASP A 444 6.95 -18.46 0.26
N VAL A 445 5.79 -18.11 -0.29
CA VAL A 445 4.64 -17.60 0.47
C VAL A 445 3.92 -18.75 1.17
N LEU A 446 4.14 -18.82 2.48
CA LEU A 446 3.60 -19.89 3.33
C LEU A 446 2.30 -19.52 4.05
N THR A 447 1.81 -18.28 3.90
CA THR A 447 0.75 -17.72 4.77
C THR A 447 -0.69 -18.02 4.36
N SER A 448 -0.93 -18.52 3.14
CA SER A 448 -2.31 -18.61 2.61
C SER A 448 -2.50 -19.77 1.64
N GLY A 449 -1.84 -19.71 0.48
CA GLY A 449 -2.13 -20.62 -0.64
C GLY A 449 -1.99 -22.11 -0.32
N TYR A 450 -1.01 -22.48 0.50
CA TYR A 450 -0.83 -23.88 0.92
C TYR A 450 -1.97 -24.38 1.83
N LEU A 451 -2.34 -23.58 2.83
CA LEU A 451 -3.37 -23.95 3.80
C LEU A 451 -4.75 -24.01 3.15
N GLY A 452 -5.10 -23.01 2.32
CA GLY A 452 -6.34 -23.03 1.54
C GLY A 452 -6.43 -24.22 0.58
N TRP A 453 -5.31 -24.61 -0.04
CA TRP A 453 -5.27 -25.81 -0.89
C TRP A 453 -5.50 -27.09 -0.08
N ALA A 454 -4.79 -27.26 1.05
CA ALA A 454 -4.97 -28.42 1.93
C ALA A 454 -6.41 -28.51 2.47
N MET A 455 -6.95 -27.39 2.95
CA MET A 455 -8.34 -27.25 3.40
C MET A 455 -9.33 -27.66 2.30
N THR A 456 -9.07 -27.27 1.05
CA THR A 456 -9.93 -27.65 -0.07
C THR A 456 -9.93 -29.16 -0.33
N GLU A 457 -8.76 -29.83 -0.27
CA GLU A 457 -8.73 -31.29 -0.43
C GLU A 457 -9.47 -31.98 0.71
N TRP A 458 -9.24 -31.57 1.96
CA TRP A 458 -9.98 -32.09 3.12
C TRP A 458 -11.50 -31.92 2.95
N ALA A 459 -11.95 -30.72 2.56
CA ALA A 459 -13.37 -30.41 2.35
C ALA A 459 -13.99 -31.19 1.18
N LEU A 460 -13.21 -31.59 0.16
CA LEU A 460 -13.71 -32.43 -0.92
C LEU A 460 -14.11 -33.83 -0.41
N GLU A 461 -13.38 -34.38 0.56
CA GLU A 461 -13.76 -35.64 1.20
C GLU A 461 -14.90 -35.45 2.18
N GLU A 462 -14.79 -34.50 3.10
CA GLU A 462 -15.76 -34.32 4.19
C GLU A 462 -17.10 -33.77 3.73
N TRP A 463 -17.10 -32.79 2.82
CA TRP A 463 -18.33 -32.09 2.47
C TRP A 463 -18.94 -32.53 1.14
N ALA A 464 -18.17 -33.25 0.31
CA ALA A 464 -18.56 -33.63 -1.05
C ALA A 464 -18.34 -35.12 -1.39
N ASP A 465 -18.03 -35.96 -0.39
CA ASP A 465 -17.91 -37.42 -0.52
C ASP A 465 -16.90 -37.87 -1.60
N VAL A 466 -15.82 -37.11 -1.81
CA VAL A 466 -14.74 -37.47 -2.74
C VAL A 466 -13.68 -38.26 -1.97
N PRO A 467 -13.51 -39.57 -2.22
CA PRO A 467 -12.61 -40.40 -1.42
C PRO A 467 -11.13 -40.01 -1.62
N ASP A 468 -10.33 -40.34 -0.60
CA ASP A 468 -8.86 -40.28 -0.58
C ASP A 468 -8.27 -38.85 -0.73
N LYS A 469 -9.00 -37.79 -0.33
CA LYS A 469 -8.55 -36.39 -0.41
C LYS A 469 -7.89 -35.89 0.87
N LYS A 470 -8.23 -36.42 2.04
CA LYS A 470 -7.53 -36.14 3.31
C LYS A 470 -6.05 -36.50 3.24
N GLU A 471 -5.70 -37.58 2.54
CA GLU A 471 -4.30 -37.95 2.30
C GLU A 471 -3.59 -36.93 1.38
N ASP A 472 -4.29 -36.36 0.40
CA ASP A 472 -3.76 -35.28 -0.45
C ASP A 472 -3.54 -33.99 0.37
N ALA A 473 -4.45 -33.67 1.30
CA ALA A 473 -4.29 -32.55 2.23
C ALA A 473 -3.00 -32.68 3.06
N ILE A 474 -2.76 -33.85 3.66
CA ILE A 474 -1.52 -34.13 4.42
C ILE A 474 -0.29 -33.94 3.54
N LYS A 475 -0.28 -34.47 2.30
CA LYS A 475 0.86 -34.30 1.38
C LYS A 475 1.15 -32.84 1.05
N ILE A 476 0.12 -31.99 0.99
CA ILE A 476 0.28 -30.55 0.77
C ILE A 476 0.92 -29.89 1.99
N ILE A 477 0.45 -30.22 3.20
CA ILE A 477 1.03 -29.71 4.45
C ILE A 477 2.47 -30.20 4.64
N GLU A 478 2.79 -31.46 4.34
CA GLU A 478 4.18 -31.93 4.34
C GLU A 478 5.08 -31.15 3.37
N ALA A 479 4.55 -30.76 2.21
CA ALA A 479 5.27 -29.95 1.24
C ALA A 479 5.47 -28.50 1.69
N TRP A 480 4.54 -27.99 2.51
CA TRP A 480 4.62 -26.69 3.19
C TRP A 480 5.64 -26.72 4.34
N ILE A 481 5.64 -27.76 5.19
CA ILE A 481 6.64 -27.98 6.25
C ILE A 481 8.05 -28.05 5.66
N LYS A 482 8.24 -28.81 4.55
CA LYS A 482 9.53 -28.89 3.84
C LYS A 482 10.06 -27.54 3.34
N ARG A 483 9.23 -26.49 3.31
CA ARG A 483 9.58 -25.13 2.90
C ARG A 483 9.76 -24.16 4.07
N GLY A 484 9.63 -24.63 5.31
CA GLY A 484 9.79 -23.81 6.51
C GLY A 484 8.50 -23.55 7.28
N GLY A 485 7.38 -24.17 6.90
CA GLY A 485 6.18 -24.15 7.73
C GLY A 485 6.39 -24.92 9.05
N THR A 486 5.82 -24.42 10.14
CA THR A 486 5.93 -24.96 11.49
C THR A 486 4.55 -25.08 12.14
N GLY A 487 4.40 -25.89 13.20
CA GLY A 487 3.13 -25.96 13.95
C GLY A 487 2.71 -24.61 14.53
N ALA A 488 3.67 -23.83 15.07
CA ALA A 488 3.41 -22.47 15.56
C ALA A 488 2.88 -21.54 14.46
N LEU A 489 3.49 -21.55 13.26
CA LEU A 489 3.01 -20.77 12.14
C LEU A 489 1.62 -21.24 11.67
N PHE A 490 1.36 -22.55 11.67
CA PHE A 490 0.05 -23.09 11.32
C PHE A 490 -1.03 -22.63 12.30
N SER A 491 -0.77 -22.71 13.61
CA SER A 491 -1.69 -22.26 14.65
C SER A 491 -2.03 -20.78 14.49
N ASN A 492 -1.02 -19.92 14.35
CA ASN A 492 -1.23 -18.49 14.16
C ASN A 492 -2.08 -18.20 12.91
N LEU A 493 -1.78 -18.87 11.80
CA LEU A 493 -2.54 -18.71 10.55
C LEU A 493 -3.95 -19.29 10.62
N ALA A 494 -4.20 -20.28 11.48
CA ALA A 494 -5.52 -20.86 11.71
C ALA A 494 -6.38 -19.93 12.56
N ASP A 495 -5.82 -19.33 13.61
CA ASP A 495 -6.52 -18.39 14.48
C ASP A 495 -6.97 -17.12 13.74
N ASP A 496 -6.19 -16.67 12.76
CA ASP A 496 -6.47 -15.46 11.96
C ASP A 496 -7.36 -15.71 10.73
N ASN A 497 -7.76 -16.96 10.44
CA ASN A 497 -8.43 -17.31 9.19
C ASN A 497 -9.82 -17.93 9.36
N ASP A 498 -10.85 -17.08 9.24
CA ASP A 498 -12.27 -17.46 9.28
C ASP A 498 -12.73 -18.45 8.18
N VAL A 499 -11.87 -18.76 7.19
CA VAL A 499 -12.16 -19.72 6.11
C VAL A 499 -11.78 -21.15 6.49
N LEU A 500 -10.80 -21.32 7.39
CA LEU A 500 -10.37 -22.65 7.84
C LEU A 500 -11.39 -23.22 8.81
N ASP A 501 -11.84 -24.44 8.52
CA ASP A 501 -12.83 -25.13 9.34
C ASP A 501 -12.16 -25.72 10.60
N GLU A 502 -12.84 -25.66 11.75
CA GLU A 502 -12.31 -26.14 13.03
C GLU A 502 -11.92 -27.63 12.95
N ASP A 503 -12.72 -28.47 12.28
CA ASP A 503 -12.43 -29.90 12.14
C ASP A 503 -11.23 -30.14 11.19
N PHE A 504 -10.96 -29.23 10.25
CA PHE A 504 -9.75 -29.27 9.44
C PHE A 504 -8.51 -28.89 10.25
N VAL A 505 -8.61 -27.86 11.08
CA VAL A 505 -7.51 -27.42 11.95
C VAL A 505 -7.13 -28.52 12.93
N GLU A 506 -8.12 -29.15 13.58
CA GLU A 506 -7.91 -30.31 14.46
C GLU A 506 -7.26 -31.47 13.68
N PHE A 507 -7.81 -31.84 12.52
CA PHE A 507 -7.27 -32.91 11.68
C PHE A 507 -5.79 -32.71 11.30
N ILE A 508 -5.39 -31.51 10.90
CA ILE A 508 -4.00 -31.22 10.53
C ILE A 508 -3.09 -31.21 11.76
N THR A 509 -3.54 -30.65 12.87
CA THR A 509 -2.79 -30.63 14.13
C THR A 509 -2.48 -32.05 14.59
N GLU A 510 -3.47 -32.93 14.64
CA GLU A 510 -3.28 -34.33 15.01
C GLU A 510 -2.43 -35.12 14.00
N SER A 511 -2.60 -34.84 12.70
CA SER A 511 -1.94 -35.64 11.65
C SER A 511 -0.50 -35.23 11.38
N CYS A 512 -0.16 -33.95 11.58
CA CYS A 512 1.12 -33.38 11.15
C CYS A 512 1.96 -32.81 12.31
N PHE A 513 1.36 -32.46 13.45
CA PHE A 513 2.02 -31.72 14.53
C PHE A 513 1.83 -32.34 15.93
N ALA A 514 1.30 -33.55 16.03
CA ALA A 514 1.05 -34.22 17.32
C ALA A 514 2.30 -34.39 18.21
N ASP A 515 3.50 -34.38 17.64
CA ASP A 515 4.77 -34.49 18.37
C ASP A 515 5.38 -33.13 18.78
N GLU A 516 4.75 -31.99 18.44
CA GLU A 516 5.24 -30.63 18.74
C GLU A 516 4.60 -29.98 20.00
N GLU A 517 3.69 -30.67 20.70
CA GLU A 517 3.01 -30.16 21.91
C GLU A 517 3.83 -30.22 23.23
N ASP A 518 5.15 -30.47 23.18
CA ASP A 518 6.04 -30.58 24.38
C ASP A 518 6.96 -29.35 24.62
#